data_AF-A0A8T1S2T8-F1
#
_entry.id   AF-A0A8T1S2T8-F1
#
_cell.length_a   1.000
_cell.length_b   1.000
_cell.length_c   1.000
_cell.angle_alpha   90.00
_cell.angle_beta   90.00
_cell.angle_gamma   90.00
#
_symmetry.space_group_name_H-M   'P 1'
#
loop_
_entity.id
_entity.type
_entity.pdbx_description
1 polymer ?
#
loop_
_entity_poly.entity_id
_entity_poly.type
_entity_poly.pdbx_seq_one_letter_code
_entity_poly.pdbx_strand_id
1 'polypeptide(L)'
;PKLSWQAKQQANLRSHMAEESKNEYASFLQKFNRDQSQFYFLEMPQTFNKLQEMDERRTVRLKEGYGVFSETERQVMPIIGKCLDGMKAAADSVNEKNDSQVLIELHKSGFERPGDVDFEDFSQPINRTSSDSSLGTPRGTLDGRLDPRLLGKNKGKRWLFSKKNKLPPPPLSPVISAPPPSSSSATNGPPTPKFTRDPLSYCLNEINKTVKPRIASFRSLKRGPVITEDFSHLPPEQRRKKLQQQIEERNRELQKEIDQRDALNKMKDVYQKTPQMGDPASLEPKISETLSNIEKLRLEIQKYESWLAEAESRMLSNRPDNILRHSRHLDPAATLNNNGSHEKDSPDATHSDDSQDALNQPIYTEFDEDFEEDLASPVGTCVAMYQFEGSSEGTISMTEGEELSLMEEDKGDGWTRVRRSKGGEGYVPTSYLRVTVN
;
A
#
# COMPACT_ATOMS: atom_id res chain seq x y z
N PRO A 1 42.10 -35.04 -72.05
CA PRO A 1 42.49 -33.60 -72.13
C PRO A 1 41.40 -32.62 -71.64
N LYS A 2 40.18 -32.65 -72.20
CA LYS A 2 39.08 -31.71 -71.83
C LYS A 2 38.61 -31.84 -70.37
N LEU A 3 38.45 -33.06 -69.86
CA LEU A 3 38.05 -33.31 -68.46
C LEU A 3 39.08 -32.78 -67.45
N SER A 4 40.38 -32.91 -67.74
CA SER A 4 41.45 -32.38 -66.89
C SER A 4 41.48 -30.85 -66.85
N TRP A 5 41.16 -30.21 -67.98
CA TRP A 5 41.06 -28.75 -68.06
C TRP A 5 39.85 -28.21 -67.28
N GLN A 6 38.67 -28.84 -67.41
CA GLN A 6 37.48 -28.49 -66.63
C GLN A 6 37.69 -28.67 -65.12
N ALA A 7 38.36 -29.76 -64.70
CA ALA A 7 38.70 -29.98 -63.30
C ALA A 7 39.64 -28.90 -62.74
N LYS A 8 40.65 -28.48 -63.53
CA LYS A 8 41.54 -27.36 -63.16
C LYS A 8 40.80 -26.03 -63.05
N GLN A 9 39.89 -25.74 -63.98
CA GLN A 9 39.08 -24.52 -63.93
C GLN A 9 38.18 -24.49 -62.69
N GLN A 10 37.52 -25.61 -62.37
CA GLN A 10 36.68 -25.73 -61.18
C GLN A 10 37.48 -25.60 -59.86
N ALA A 11 38.69 -26.18 -59.81
CA ALA A 11 39.57 -26.03 -58.67
C ALA A 11 40.03 -24.58 -58.46
N ASN A 12 40.40 -23.88 -59.54
CA ASN A 12 40.77 -22.46 -59.48
C ASN A 12 39.60 -21.57 -59.01
N LEU A 13 38.38 -21.84 -59.49
CA LEU A 13 37.18 -21.12 -59.05
C LEU A 13 36.95 -21.30 -57.54
N ARG A 14 37.02 -22.55 -57.05
CA ARG A 14 36.87 -22.84 -55.61
C ARG A 14 37.98 -22.21 -54.78
N SER A 15 39.21 -22.17 -55.28
CA SER A 15 40.33 -21.51 -54.62
C SER A 15 40.10 -19.99 -54.52
N HIS A 16 39.57 -19.37 -55.57
CA HIS A 16 39.22 -17.95 -55.54
C HIS A 16 38.12 -17.66 -54.53
N MET A 17 37.04 -18.45 -54.53
CA MET A 17 35.95 -18.32 -53.56
C MET A 17 36.46 -18.49 -52.12
N ALA A 18 37.36 -19.44 -51.86
CA ALA A 18 37.95 -19.62 -50.54
C ALA A 18 38.81 -18.43 -50.10
N GLU A 19 39.58 -17.82 -51.01
CA GLU A 19 40.38 -16.63 -50.69
C GLU A 19 39.49 -15.41 -50.46
N GLU A 20 38.39 -15.27 -51.20
CA GLU A 20 37.37 -14.24 -50.98
C GLU A 20 36.73 -14.38 -49.60
N SER A 21 36.27 -15.58 -49.22
CA SER A 21 35.74 -15.85 -47.87
C SER A 21 36.77 -15.61 -46.77
N LYS A 22 38.05 -15.91 -47.02
CA LYS A 22 39.13 -15.64 -46.07
C LYS A 22 39.39 -14.13 -45.91
N ASN A 23 39.34 -13.37 -46.99
CA ASN A 23 39.47 -11.91 -46.94
C ASN A 23 38.27 -11.27 -46.22
N GLU A 24 37.06 -11.74 -46.48
CA GLU A 24 35.86 -11.33 -45.73
C GLU A 24 36.00 -11.63 -44.24
N TYR A 25 36.40 -12.85 -43.88
CA TYR A 25 36.65 -13.23 -42.50
C TYR A 25 37.70 -12.32 -41.83
N ALA A 26 38.83 -12.06 -42.51
CA ALA A 26 39.86 -11.15 -41.99
C ALA A 26 39.32 -9.74 -41.76
N SER A 27 38.47 -9.24 -42.66
CA SER A 27 37.81 -7.93 -42.50
C SER A 27 36.85 -7.89 -41.30
N PHE A 28 36.04 -8.94 -41.12
CA PHE A 28 35.14 -9.06 -39.98
C PHE A 28 35.90 -9.19 -38.67
N LEU A 29 37.04 -9.91 -38.66
CA LEU A 29 37.88 -10.04 -37.48
C LEU A 29 38.50 -8.69 -37.08
N GLN A 30 38.98 -7.90 -38.04
CA GLN A 30 39.48 -6.55 -37.76
C GLN A 30 38.38 -5.65 -37.19
N LYS A 31 37.18 -5.68 -37.78
CA LYS A 31 36.03 -4.93 -37.27
C LYS A 31 35.66 -5.39 -35.85
N PHE A 32 35.56 -6.69 -35.63
CA PHE A 32 35.26 -7.26 -34.31
C PHE A 32 36.27 -6.84 -33.26
N ASN A 33 37.58 -6.90 -33.55
CA ASN A 33 38.61 -6.49 -32.60
C ASN A 33 38.54 -4.99 -32.28
N ARG A 34 38.21 -4.14 -33.27
CA ARG A 34 37.99 -2.71 -33.05
C ARG A 34 36.78 -2.47 -32.15
N ASP A 35 35.66 -3.11 -32.45
CA ASP A 35 34.41 -2.96 -31.71
C ASP A 35 34.55 -3.54 -30.29
N GLN A 36 35.28 -4.66 -30.12
CA GLN A 36 35.67 -5.21 -28.83
C GLN A 36 36.49 -4.22 -28.01
N SER A 37 37.51 -3.60 -28.62
CA SER A 37 38.32 -2.58 -27.96
C SER A 37 37.46 -1.39 -27.53
N GLN A 38 36.57 -0.90 -28.40
CA GLN A 38 35.65 0.18 -28.07
C GLN A 38 34.74 -0.19 -26.90
N PHE A 39 34.16 -1.39 -26.94
CA PHE A 39 33.27 -1.87 -25.88
C PHE A 39 33.97 -1.91 -24.52
N TYR A 40 35.12 -2.56 -24.42
CA TYR A 40 35.81 -2.77 -23.14
C TYR A 40 36.56 -1.55 -22.62
N PHE A 41 37.12 -0.72 -23.51
CA PHE A 41 37.92 0.45 -23.09
C PHE A 41 37.13 1.75 -23.04
N LEU A 42 35.93 1.82 -23.62
CA LEU A 42 35.12 3.04 -23.63
C LEU A 42 33.71 2.81 -23.05
N GLU A 43 32.91 1.95 -23.67
CA GLU A 43 31.48 1.84 -23.35
C GLU A 43 31.22 1.23 -21.96
N MET A 44 31.98 0.18 -21.62
CA MET A 44 31.92 -0.48 -20.33
C MET A 44 32.33 0.45 -19.17
N PRO A 45 33.51 1.10 -19.19
CA PRO A 45 33.88 2.07 -18.17
C PRO A 45 32.87 3.21 -18.01
N GLN A 46 32.31 3.73 -19.10
CA GLN A 46 31.27 4.76 -19.02
C GLN A 46 30.01 4.27 -18.30
N THR A 47 29.58 3.03 -18.58
CA THR A 47 28.43 2.41 -17.90
C THR A 47 28.73 2.21 -16.41
N PHE A 48 29.92 1.73 -16.08
CA PHE A 48 30.35 1.53 -14.69
C PHE A 48 30.48 2.83 -13.91
N ASN A 49 30.99 3.90 -14.52
CA ASN A 49 31.04 5.21 -13.88
C ASN A 49 29.63 5.72 -13.52
N LYS A 50 28.64 5.54 -14.41
CA LYS A 50 27.25 5.91 -14.12
C LYS A 50 26.65 5.09 -12.99
N LEU A 51 26.93 3.78 -12.95
CA LEU A 51 26.48 2.90 -11.86
C LEU A 51 27.14 3.27 -10.53
N GLN A 52 28.43 3.60 -10.55
CA GLN A 52 29.17 4.05 -9.38
C GLN A 52 28.58 5.36 -8.84
N GLU A 53 28.39 6.37 -9.70
CA GLU A 53 27.79 7.65 -9.29
C GLU A 53 26.37 7.46 -8.71
N MET A 54 25.58 6.57 -9.28
CA MET A 54 24.25 6.22 -8.76
C MET A 54 24.36 5.60 -7.34
N ASP A 55 25.27 4.65 -7.11
CA ASP A 55 25.43 4.02 -5.80
C ASP A 55 26.02 4.96 -4.75
N GLU A 56 26.94 5.85 -5.15
CA GLU A 56 27.46 6.91 -4.29
C GLU A 56 26.33 7.86 -3.86
N ARG A 57 25.48 8.30 -4.80
CA ARG A 57 24.29 9.11 -4.47
C ARG A 57 23.33 8.39 -3.53
N ARG A 58 23.10 7.09 -3.75
CA ARG A 58 22.28 6.26 -2.85
C ARG A 58 22.87 6.22 -1.44
N THR A 59 24.19 6.03 -1.34
CA THR A 59 24.91 5.97 -0.05
C THR A 59 24.85 7.31 0.69
N VAL A 60 25.04 8.43 -0.02
CA VAL A 60 24.89 9.79 0.55
C VAL A 60 23.47 9.99 1.05
N ARG A 61 22.45 9.60 0.27
CA ARG A 61 21.05 9.76 0.69
C ARG A 61 20.71 8.94 1.93
N LEU A 62 21.27 7.74 2.04
CA LEU A 62 21.10 6.91 3.23
C LEU A 62 21.76 7.54 4.47
N LYS A 63 22.97 8.09 4.32
CA LYS A 63 23.66 8.84 5.38
C LYS A 63 22.82 10.02 5.87
N GLU A 64 22.27 10.81 4.94
CA GLU A 64 21.36 11.92 5.28
C GLU A 64 20.13 11.42 6.03
N GLY A 65 19.54 10.30 5.59
CA GLY A 65 18.41 9.67 6.26
C GLY A 65 18.71 9.30 7.72
N TYR A 66 19.89 8.70 7.99
CA TYR A 66 20.30 8.42 9.36
C TYR A 66 20.51 9.69 10.19
N GLY A 67 21.02 10.76 9.59
CA GLY A 67 21.14 12.06 10.23
C GLY A 67 19.78 12.60 10.67
N VAL A 68 18.82 12.65 9.75
CA VAL A 68 17.45 13.12 10.03
C VAL A 68 16.79 12.26 11.11
N PHE A 69 16.89 10.93 11.02
CA PHE A 69 16.34 10.03 12.03
C PHE A 69 16.87 10.34 13.44
N SER A 70 18.19 10.45 13.58
CA SER A 70 18.82 10.77 14.87
C SER A 70 18.42 12.15 15.40
N GLU A 71 18.22 13.12 14.51
CA GLU A 71 17.79 14.47 14.87
C GLU A 71 16.35 14.47 15.37
N THR A 72 15.45 13.77 14.69
CA THR A 72 14.05 13.64 15.08
C THR A 72 13.91 12.99 16.46
N GLU A 73 14.64 11.91 16.72
CA GLU A 73 14.68 11.29 18.06
C GLU A 73 15.23 12.23 19.12
N ARG A 74 16.20 13.09 18.78
CA ARG A 74 16.74 14.07 19.72
C ARG A 74 15.72 15.15 20.09
N GLN A 75 14.80 15.48 19.19
CA GLN A 75 13.79 16.52 19.43
C GLN A 75 12.78 16.14 20.54
N VAL A 76 12.55 14.85 20.78
CA VAL A 76 11.63 14.41 21.86
C VAL A 76 12.28 14.40 23.24
N MET A 77 13.61 14.35 23.33
CA MET A 77 14.35 14.27 24.60
C MET A 77 14.00 15.39 25.58
N PRO A 78 13.90 16.68 25.18
CA PRO A 78 13.49 17.75 26.10
C PRO A 78 12.05 17.60 26.60
N ILE A 79 11.15 17.02 25.81
CA ILE A 79 9.75 16.79 26.20
C ILE A 79 9.71 15.69 27.26
N ILE A 80 10.42 14.59 27.03
CA ILE A 80 10.58 13.51 28.01
C ILE A 80 11.16 14.09 29.32
N GLY A 81 12.20 14.92 29.24
CA GLY A 81 12.75 15.63 30.38
C GLY A 81 11.70 16.45 31.14
N LYS A 82 10.93 17.29 30.44
CA LYS A 82 9.85 18.09 31.05
C LYS A 82 8.78 17.23 31.71
N CYS A 83 8.40 16.10 31.11
CA CYS A 83 7.43 15.18 31.69
C CYS A 83 7.95 14.60 33.02
N LEU A 84 9.21 14.15 33.03
CA LEU A 84 9.85 13.60 34.23
C LEU A 84 9.98 14.67 35.33
N ASP A 85 10.39 15.89 34.97
CA ASP A 85 10.46 17.01 35.90
C ASP A 85 9.09 17.35 36.49
N GLY A 86 8.03 17.32 35.68
CA GLY A 86 6.65 17.53 36.13
C GLY A 86 6.17 16.46 37.10
N MET A 87 6.48 15.18 36.84
CA MET A 87 6.16 14.08 37.77
C MET A 87 6.87 14.25 39.11
N LYS A 88 8.15 14.65 39.09
CA LYS A 88 8.91 14.93 40.31
C LYS A 88 8.31 16.10 41.08
N ALA A 89 8.04 17.22 40.41
CA ALA A 89 7.44 18.40 41.04
C ALA A 89 6.07 18.10 41.66
N ALA A 90 5.23 17.28 41.01
CA ALA A 90 3.96 16.85 41.56
C ALA A 90 4.15 15.99 42.82
N ALA A 91 5.12 15.07 42.82
CA ALA A 91 5.45 14.28 43.99
C ALA A 91 5.96 15.16 45.15
N ASP A 92 6.84 16.12 44.86
CA ASP A 92 7.39 17.06 45.85
C ASP A 92 6.30 18.02 46.40
N SER A 93 5.18 18.20 45.69
CA SER A 93 4.07 19.07 46.12
C SER A 93 3.12 18.42 47.13
N VAL A 94 3.24 17.11 47.38
CA VAL A 94 2.41 16.40 48.37
C VAL A 94 2.74 16.93 49.77
N ASN A 95 1.70 17.33 50.52
CA ASN A 95 1.84 17.87 51.87
C ASN A 95 0.83 17.22 52.82
N GLU A 96 1.29 16.20 53.54
CA GLU A 96 0.48 15.36 54.41
C GLU A 96 -0.17 16.13 55.56
N LYS A 97 0.48 17.19 56.04
CA LYS A 97 -0.03 18.02 57.14
C LYS A 97 -1.17 18.92 56.67
N ASN A 98 -1.01 19.53 55.50
CA ASN A 98 -2.05 20.36 54.91
C ASN A 98 -3.28 19.51 54.55
N ASP A 99 -3.09 18.33 53.96
CA ASP A 99 -4.20 17.43 53.62
C ASP A 99 -5.02 17.03 54.86
N SER A 100 -4.33 16.73 55.96
CA SER A 100 -4.97 16.43 57.24
C SER A 100 -5.76 17.62 57.79
N GLN A 101 -5.22 18.85 57.67
CA GLN A 101 -5.90 20.06 58.09
C GLN A 101 -7.16 20.33 57.26
N VAL A 102 -7.08 20.21 55.93
CA VAL A 102 -8.23 20.36 55.03
C VAL A 102 -9.35 19.37 55.40
N LEU A 103 -9.00 18.13 55.72
CA LEU A 103 -9.97 17.13 56.17
C LEU A 103 -10.67 17.56 57.47
N ILE A 104 -9.91 18.00 58.47
CA ILE A 104 -10.44 18.48 59.75
C ILE A 104 -11.32 19.71 59.52
N GLU A 105 -10.90 20.67 58.71
CA GLU A 105 -11.66 21.89 58.47
C GLU A 105 -12.98 21.63 57.75
N LEU A 106 -13.00 20.67 56.82
CA LEU A 106 -14.21 20.27 56.09
C LEU A 106 -15.21 19.52 56.98
N HIS A 107 -14.74 18.77 57.98
CA HIS A 107 -15.56 17.86 58.78
C HIS A 107 -15.72 18.26 60.26
N LYS A 108 -15.01 19.28 60.74
CA LYS A 108 -15.21 19.79 62.11
C LYS A 108 -16.66 20.22 62.24
N SER A 109 -17.39 19.53 63.10
CA SER A 109 -18.82 19.73 63.27
C SER A 109 -19.16 21.02 64.03
N GLY A 110 -18.16 21.61 64.71
CA GLY A 110 -18.34 22.75 65.60
C GLY A 110 -19.05 22.39 66.91
N PHE A 111 -19.43 21.13 67.12
CA PHE A 111 -20.00 20.68 68.38
C PHE A 111 -18.91 20.64 69.45
N GLU A 112 -19.19 21.28 70.59
CA GLU A 112 -18.40 21.06 71.78
C GLU A 112 -18.58 19.63 72.26
N ARG A 113 -17.49 19.08 72.80
CA ARG A 113 -17.51 17.75 73.40
C ARG A 113 -18.43 17.79 74.62
N PRO A 114 -19.40 16.86 74.78
CA PRO A 114 -20.23 16.80 75.98
C PRO A 114 -19.34 16.73 77.23
N GLY A 115 -19.63 17.61 78.19
CA GLY A 115 -19.02 17.60 79.52
C GLY A 115 -19.63 16.51 80.40
N ASP A 116 -19.17 16.46 81.65
CA ASP A 116 -19.73 15.54 82.64
C ASP A 116 -21.20 15.89 82.90
N VAL A 117 -22.03 14.85 83.02
CA VAL A 117 -23.46 15.02 83.32
C VAL A 117 -23.58 15.39 84.79
N ASP A 118 -24.16 16.55 85.06
CA ASP A 118 -24.41 17.01 86.43
C ASP A 118 -25.32 16.03 87.18
N PHE A 119 -25.05 15.86 88.48
CA PHE A 119 -25.90 15.06 89.36
C PHE A 119 -27.21 15.80 89.65
N GLU A 120 -28.34 15.22 89.23
CA GLU A 120 -29.67 15.73 89.59
C GLU A 120 -30.05 15.32 91.03
N ASP A 121 -29.94 16.28 91.96
CA ASP A 121 -30.38 16.11 93.34
C ASP A 121 -31.90 16.35 93.47
N PHE A 122 -32.68 15.26 93.51
CA PHE A 122 -34.14 15.28 93.65
C PHE A 122 -34.64 15.72 95.04
N SER A 123 -33.77 16.06 95.98
CA SER A 123 -34.17 16.60 97.28
C SER A 123 -34.56 18.09 97.24
N GLN A 124 -34.31 18.80 96.13
CA GLN A 124 -34.69 20.21 95.92
C GLN A 124 -35.97 20.36 95.07
N PRO A 125 -36.78 21.43 95.26
CA PRO A 125 -38.01 21.64 94.49
C PRO A 125 -37.71 21.78 92.99
N ILE A 126 -38.38 20.97 92.18
CA ILE A 126 -38.20 20.82 90.73
C ILE A 126 -38.39 22.18 90.03
N ASN A 127 -37.29 22.84 89.68
CA ASN A 127 -37.31 23.90 88.66
C ASN A 127 -37.18 23.22 87.30
N ARG A 128 -38.21 23.37 86.45
CA ARG A 128 -38.20 22.88 85.06
C ARG A 128 -36.95 23.39 84.35
N THR A 129 -36.05 22.48 83.98
CA THR A 129 -34.91 22.81 83.13
C THR A 129 -35.40 23.08 81.72
N SER A 130 -35.03 24.24 81.18
CA SER A 130 -35.30 24.61 79.79
C SER A 130 -34.55 23.64 78.89
N SER A 131 -35.27 22.82 78.12
CA SER A 131 -34.67 22.01 77.06
C SER A 131 -34.06 22.94 76.02
N ASP A 132 -32.75 23.11 76.05
CA ASP A 132 -32.00 23.82 75.00
C ASP A 132 -31.82 22.89 73.79
N SER A 133 -32.95 22.46 73.22
CA SER A 133 -33.00 21.89 71.87
C SER A 133 -33.08 23.04 70.88
N SER A 134 -32.08 23.91 70.90
CA SER A 134 -31.90 24.94 69.89
C SER A 134 -30.81 24.47 68.95
N LEU A 135 -31.21 24.05 67.75
CA LEU A 135 -30.36 24.08 66.56
C LEU A 135 -30.00 25.55 66.29
N GLY A 136 -29.06 26.08 67.08
CA GLY A 136 -28.61 27.46 67.04
C GLY A 136 -27.38 27.60 66.16
N THR A 137 -27.57 28.25 65.03
CA THR A 137 -26.54 29.00 64.28
C THR A 137 -25.48 29.65 65.19
N PRO A 138 -24.20 29.71 64.78
CA PRO A 138 -23.15 30.26 65.62
C PRO A 138 -23.39 31.76 65.86
N ARG A 139 -23.43 32.15 67.14
CA ARG A 139 -23.44 33.54 67.60
C ARG A 139 -22.09 34.19 67.24
N GLY A 140 -22.11 35.03 66.21
CA GLY A 140 -21.07 36.03 66.00
C GLY A 140 -21.23 37.16 67.02
N THR A 141 -20.17 37.40 67.81
CA THR A 141 -20.02 38.57 68.67
C THR A 141 -19.93 39.83 67.82
N LEU A 142 -20.73 40.83 68.18
CA LEU A 142 -20.76 42.15 67.58
C LEU A 142 -19.71 43.04 68.27
N ASP A 143 -18.68 43.44 67.53
CA ASP A 143 -18.06 44.77 67.63
C ASP A 143 -17.24 45.05 66.36
N GLY A 144 -17.47 46.21 65.73
CA GLY A 144 -16.65 46.68 64.60
C GLY A 144 -17.43 47.05 63.33
N ARG A 145 -18.07 48.21 63.36
CA ARG A 145 -18.75 48.89 62.26
C ARG A 145 -17.78 49.26 61.13
N LEU A 146 -17.92 48.70 59.92
CA LEU A 146 -17.74 49.42 58.63
C LEU A 146 -18.64 48.80 57.54
N ASP A 147 -19.35 49.69 56.86
CA ASP A 147 -20.39 49.51 55.85
C ASP A 147 -19.76 49.56 54.41
N PRO A 148 -20.51 49.53 53.30
CA PRO A 148 -21.00 48.36 52.55
C PRO A 148 -20.53 48.35 51.08
N ARG A 149 -20.60 47.18 50.40
CA ARG A 149 -21.07 47.08 49.00
C ARG A 149 -21.20 45.63 48.50
N LEU A 150 -22.46 45.27 48.21
CA LEU A 150 -22.93 44.37 47.14
C LEU A 150 -23.09 42.86 47.43
N LEU A 151 -24.17 42.56 48.17
CA LEU A 151 -25.33 41.77 47.76
C LEU A 151 -25.19 40.84 46.53
N GLY A 152 -25.43 39.54 46.73
CA GLY A 152 -25.44 38.57 45.62
C GLY A 152 -26.15 37.23 45.87
N LYS A 153 -27.33 37.23 46.51
CA LYS A 153 -28.46 36.30 46.28
C LYS A 153 -28.20 34.76 46.24
N ASN A 154 -28.85 34.12 47.22
CA ASN A 154 -29.91 33.12 47.04
C ASN A 154 -29.64 31.60 47.15
N LYS A 155 -30.41 31.07 48.12
CA LYS A 155 -31.29 29.90 48.06
C LYS A 155 -30.70 28.55 48.46
N GLY A 156 -31.09 28.14 49.67
CA GLY A 156 -31.01 26.75 50.10
C GLY A 156 -31.87 25.80 49.27
N LYS A 157 -31.53 24.53 49.41
CA LYS A 157 -32.32 23.30 49.19
C LYS A 157 -31.54 22.22 49.94
N ARG A 158 -32.01 21.79 51.10
CA ARG A 158 -32.75 20.53 51.31
C ARG A 158 -32.14 19.32 50.58
N TRP A 159 -31.66 18.39 51.40
CA TRP A 159 -31.36 17.01 51.05
C TRP A 159 -32.52 16.35 50.30
N LEU A 160 -32.18 15.70 49.18
CA LEU A 160 -32.91 14.55 48.65
C LEU A 160 -31.87 13.64 47.97
N PHE A 161 -31.89 12.36 48.33
CA PHE A 161 -31.20 11.29 47.64
C PHE A 161 -31.39 11.43 46.11
N SER A 162 -30.29 11.40 45.35
CA SER A 162 -30.35 11.11 43.92
C SER A 162 -29.07 10.43 43.44
N LYS A 163 -29.25 9.15 43.11
CA LYS A 163 -28.72 8.42 41.96
C LYS A 163 -27.25 8.65 41.59
N LYS A 164 -26.47 7.62 41.92
CA LYS A 164 -25.21 7.24 41.26
C LYS A 164 -25.42 7.15 39.74
N ASN A 165 -24.79 8.05 38.99
CA ASN A 165 -24.38 7.76 37.61
C ASN A 165 -22.90 7.34 37.65
N LYS A 166 -22.68 6.05 37.38
CA LYS A 166 -21.35 5.49 37.12
C LYS A 166 -20.92 5.94 35.72
N LEU A 167 -19.75 6.55 35.62
CA LEU A 167 -18.88 6.42 34.45
C LEU A 167 -17.76 5.43 34.80
N PRO A 168 -17.31 4.58 33.87
CA PRO A 168 -16.34 3.54 34.16
C PRO A 168 -14.92 4.13 34.35
N PRO A 169 -14.11 3.60 35.27
CA PRO A 169 -12.68 3.91 35.34
C PRO A 169 -11.94 3.24 34.16
N PRO A 170 -10.75 3.75 33.76
CA PRO A 170 -9.91 3.09 32.77
C PRO A 170 -9.45 1.70 33.27
N PRO A 171 -9.18 0.72 32.39
CA PRO A 171 -8.86 -0.63 32.81
C PRO A 171 -7.49 -0.68 33.48
N LEU A 172 -7.47 -0.90 34.79
CA LEU A 172 -6.33 -1.43 35.52
C LEU A 172 -6.32 -2.95 35.35
N SER A 173 -5.29 -3.48 34.70
CA SER A 173 -5.05 -4.92 34.62
C SER A 173 -4.57 -5.44 35.99
N PRO A 174 -5.25 -6.44 36.60
CA PRO A 174 -4.74 -7.08 37.80
C PRO A 174 -3.70 -8.14 37.43
N VAL A 175 -2.50 -7.98 38.00
CA VAL A 175 -1.48 -9.02 38.10
C VAL A 175 -2.03 -10.13 39.00
N ILE A 176 -2.39 -11.27 38.41
CA ILE A 176 -2.66 -12.50 39.16
C ILE A 176 -1.31 -13.20 39.33
N SER A 177 -0.79 -13.13 40.54
CA SER A 177 0.26 -14.03 41.02
C SER A 177 -0.32 -15.42 41.21
N ALA A 178 0.17 -16.40 40.45
CA ALA A 178 0.01 -17.82 40.74
C ALA A 178 1.43 -18.45 40.83
N PRO A 179 1.66 -19.37 41.79
CA PRO A 179 2.99 -19.88 42.12
C PRO A 179 3.46 -20.95 41.13
N PRO A 180 4.77 -21.20 41.00
CA PRO A 180 5.28 -22.25 40.12
C PRO A 180 5.14 -23.64 40.77
N PRO A 181 4.97 -24.72 40.00
CA PRO A 181 4.97 -26.07 40.52
C PRO A 181 6.41 -26.53 40.82
N SER A 182 6.59 -27.10 42.00
CA SER A 182 7.76 -27.87 42.38
C SER A 182 7.71 -29.25 41.73
N SER A 183 8.69 -29.59 40.90
CA SER A 183 9.08 -30.98 40.68
C SER A 183 10.60 -31.10 40.69
N SER A 184 11.05 -31.94 41.60
CA SER A 184 12.44 -32.30 41.89
C SER A 184 13.02 -33.21 40.82
N SER A 185 14.20 -32.87 40.30
CA SER A 185 15.28 -33.85 40.13
C SER A 185 16.63 -33.11 40.04
N ALA A 186 17.56 -33.51 40.91
CA ALA A 186 18.90 -32.97 41.00
C ALA A 186 19.77 -33.46 39.84
N THR A 187 20.70 -32.62 39.35
CA THR A 187 22.13 -32.95 39.16
C THR A 187 22.93 -31.76 38.60
N ASN A 188 23.81 -31.22 39.46
CA ASN A 188 25.14 -30.64 39.21
C ASN A 188 25.38 -29.43 38.27
N GLY A 189 25.78 -28.29 38.87
CA GLY A 189 26.68 -27.27 38.30
C GLY A 189 26.16 -25.82 38.40
N PRO A 190 26.92 -24.84 38.97
CA PRO A 190 26.44 -23.47 39.06
C PRO A 190 26.70 -22.70 37.75
N PRO A 191 25.72 -22.01 37.15
CA PRO A 191 25.99 -21.05 36.10
C PRO A 191 26.24 -19.67 36.74
N THR A 192 27.42 -19.12 36.48
CA THR A 192 27.80 -17.72 36.70
C THR A 192 26.81 -16.75 36.03
N PRO A 193 26.53 -15.58 36.62
CA PRO A 193 25.56 -14.62 36.07
C PRO A 193 26.16 -13.89 34.87
N LYS A 194 25.64 -14.14 33.66
CA LYS A 194 25.95 -13.33 32.47
C LYS A 194 25.02 -12.12 32.40
N PHE A 195 25.38 -11.06 33.12
CA PHE A 195 24.91 -9.71 32.80
C PHE A 195 25.88 -9.06 31.81
N THR A 196 25.64 -9.22 30.51
CA THR A 196 26.09 -8.25 29.50
C THR A 196 25.20 -8.44 28.27
N ARG A 197 24.05 -7.76 28.23
CA ARG A 197 23.39 -7.48 26.97
C ARG A 197 23.55 -5.98 26.74
N ASP A 198 24.45 -5.64 25.82
CA ASP A 198 24.82 -4.26 25.51
C ASP A 198 23.58 -3.41 25.22
N PRO A 199 23.48 -2.18 25.74
CA PRO A 199 22.41 -1.23 25.41
C PRO A 199 22.23 -1.02 23.91
N LEU A 200 23.32 -1.09 23.15
CA LEU A 200 23.32 -1.04 21.68
C LEU A 200 22.54 -2.19 21.04
N SER A 201 22.56 -3.39 21.64
CA SER A 201 21.81 -4.54 21.13
C SER A 201 20.30 -4.39 21.33
N TYR A 202 19.86 -3.58 22.29
CA TYR A 202 18.45 -3.26 22.49
C TYR A 202 17.99 -2.21 21.46
N CYS A 203 18.76 -1.13 21.28
CA CYS A 203 18.49 -0.11 20.26
C CYS A 203 18.46 -0.70 18.83
N LEU A 204 19.45 -1.53 18.46
CA LEU A 204 19.47 -2.18 17.13
C LEU A 204 18.31 -3.16 16.92
N ASN A 205 17.83 -3.80 17.98
CA ASN A 205 16.73 -4.76 17.89
C ASN A 205 15.36 -4.06 17.84
N GLU A 206 15.22 -2.87 18.43
CA GLU A 206 14.04 -2.00 18.28
C GLU A 206 13.97 -1.36 16.88
N ILE A 207 15.10 -0.92 16.32
CA ILE A 207 15.16 -0.39 14.94
C ILE A 207 14.70 -1.44 13.92
N ASN A 208 15.08 -2.71 14.09
CA ASN A 208 14.67 -3.80 13.21
C ASN A 208 13.18 -4.21 13.34
N LYS A 209 12.52 -3.86 14.46
CA LYS A 209 11.10 -4.19 14.70
C LYS A 209 10.16 -3.07 14.26
N THR A 210 10.58 -1.81 14.43
CA THR A 210 9.76 -0.61 14.15
C THR A 210 9.89 -0.14 12.71
N VAL A 211 11.00 -0.43 12.04
CA VAL A 211 11.22 -0.14 10.62
C VAL A 211 11.42 -1.45 9.89
N LYS A 212 10.37 -1.98 9.24
CA LYS A 212 10.56 -2.97 8.17
C LYS A 212 11.37 -2.26 7.08
N PRO A 213 12.64 -2.64 6.80
CA PRO A 213 13.38 -2.01 5.73
C PRO A 213 12.70 -2.43 4.43
N ARG A 214 11.95 -1.52 3.80
CA ARG A 214 11.38 -1.70 2.46
C ARG A 214 12.43 -1.43 1.37
N ILE A 215 13.69 -1.78 1.66
CA ILE A 215 14.76 -1.84 0.69
C ILE A 215 15.29 -3.26 0.79
N ALA A 216 14.99 -4.07 -0.23
CA ALA A 216 15.54 -5.39 -0.38
C ALA A 216 17.07 -5.30 -0.37
N SER A 217 17.69 -5.68 0.75
CA SER A 217 19.11 -5.96 0.81
C SER A 217 19.40 -7.16 -0.10
N PHE A 218 20.34 -7.00 -1.03
CA PHE A 218 20.80 -8.01 -2.00
C PHE A 218 21.55 -9.19 -1.34
N ARG A 219 21.01 -9.78 -0.26
CA ARG A 219 21.60 -10.95 0.43
C ARG A 219 20.60 -12.06 0.72
N SER A 220 19.66 -12.31 -0.19
CA SER A 220 18.88 -13.56 -0.16
C SER A 220 18.54 -14.02 -1.58
N LEU A 221 19.55 -14.48 -2.32
CA LEU A 221 19.35 -15.42 -3.42
C LEU A 221 18.97 -16.77 -2.81
N LYS A 222 17.69 -16.94 -2.47
CA LYS A 222 17.01 -18.23 -2.56
C LYS A 222 15.79 -18.00 -3.45
N ARG A 223 15.83 -18.60 -4.64
CA ARG A 223 14.76 -18.55 -5.65
C ARG A 223 13.48 -19.14 -5.07
N GLY A 224 12.50 -18.28 -4.82
CA GLY A 224 11.08 -18.60 -4.95
C GLY A 224 10.49 -17.70 -6.04
N PRO A 225 9.38 -18.07 -6.69
CA PRO A 225 8.79 -17.25 -7.73
C PRO A 225 8.30 -15.95 -7.11
N VAL A 226 8.85 -14.82 -7.55
CA VAL A 226 8.37 -13.49 -7.18
C VAL A 226 7.14 -13.23 -8.04
N ILE A 227 5.95 -13.24 -7.44
CA ILE A 227 4.76 -12.68 -8.09
C ILE A 227 4.99 -11.17 -8.14
N THR A 228 5.46 -10.68 -9.28
CA THR A 228 5.69 -9.25 -9.50
C THR A 228 4.35 -8.57 -9.81
N GLU A 229 4.05 -7.47 -9.12
CA GLU A 229 2.81 -6.67 -9.30
C GLU A 229 2.62 -6.15 -10.73
N ASP A 230 3.69 -6.15 -11.54
CA ASP A 230 3.72 -5.72 -12.94
C ASP A 230 3.36 -6.83 -13.94
N PHE A 231 3.05 -8.03 -13.45
CA PHE A 231 2.70 -9.22 -14.24
C PHE A 231 3.74 -9.57 -15.33
N SER A 232 5.01 -9.21 -15.13
CA SER A 232 6.09 -9.48 -16.09
C SER A 232 6.38 -10.97 -16.30
N HIS A 233 5.84 -11.84 -15.44
CA HIS A 233 5.88 -13.29 -15.59
C HIS A 233 4.84 -13.85 -16.59
N LEU A 234 3.84 -13.05 -16.98
CA LEU A 234 2.80 -13.47 -17.92
C LEU A 234 3.19 -13.17 -19.38
N PRO A 235 2.77 -14.01 -20.35
CA PRO A 235 2.85 -13.71 -21.77
C PRO A 235 2.30 -12.31 -22.11
N PRO A 236 2.84 -11.59 -23.11
CA PRO A 236 2.51 -10.19 -23.37
C PRO A 236 1.02 -9.88 -23.49
N GLU A 237 0.24 -10.73 -24.16
CA GLU A 237 -1.22 -10.55 -24.29
C GLU A 237 -1.97 -10.78 -22.98
N GLN A 238 -1.56 -11.79 -22.20
CA GLN A 238 -2.16 -12.07 -20.89
C GLN A 238 -1.80 -10.98 -19.87
N ARG A 239 -0.55 -10.51 -19.90
CA ARG A 239 -0.05 -9.37 -19.14
C ARG A 239 -0.87 -8.12 -19.45
N ARG A 240 -1.07 -7.78 -20.72
CA ARG A 240 -1.90 -6.66 -21.17
C ARG A 240 -3.33 -6.77 -20.64
N LYS A 241 -3.97 -7.93 -20.85
CA LYS A 241 -5.35 -8.18 -20.39
C LYS A 241 -5.50 -8.04 -18.87
N LYS A 242 -4.55 -8.56 -18.09
CA LYS A 242 -4.53 -8.44 -16.62
C LYS A 242 -4.28 -7.02 -16.13
N LEU A 243 -3.35 -6.29 -16.76
CA LEU A 243 -3.08 -4.88 -16.46
C LEU A 243 -4.32 -4.02 -16.77
N GLN A 244 -4.98 -4.27 -17.90
CA GLN A 244 -6.19 -3.55 -18.30
C GLN A 244 -7.36 -3.83 -17.35
N GLN A 245 -7.53 -5.08 -16.91
CA GLN A 245 -8.51 -5.45 -15.89
C GLN A 245 -8.26 -4.73 -14.55
N GLN A 246 -6.98 -4.61 -14.14
CA GLN A 246 -6.63 -3.87 -12.92
C GLN A 246 -6.87 -2.36 -13.05
N ILE A 247 -6.60 -1.77 -14.22
CA ILE A 247 -6.93 -0.37 -14.50
C ILE A 247 -8.44 -0.14 -14.42
N GLU A 248 -9.25 -1.02 -15.01
CA GLU A 248 -10.71 -0.91 -14.98
C GLU A 248 -11.28 -1.06 -13.55
N GLU A 249 -10.76 -2.02 -12.78
CA GLU A 249 -11.13 -2.20 -11.38
C GLU A 249 -10.83 -0.96 -10.52
N ARG A 250 -9.62 -0.39 -10.67
CA ARG A 250 -9.22 0.83 -9.94
C ARG A 250 -9.99 2.06 -10.41
N ASN A 251 -10.30 2.17 -11.71
CA ASN A 251 -11.15 3.26 -12.23
C ASN A 251 -12.56 3.19 -11.66
N ARG A 252 -13.12 1.99 -11.51
CA ARG A 252 -14.42 1.78 -10.86
C ARG A 252 -14.39 2.18 -9.38
N GLU A 253 -13.32 1.88 -8.66
CA GLU A 253 -13.11 2.34 -7.28
C GLU A 253 -12.94 3.86 -7.19
N LEU A 254 -12.18 4.45 -8.12
CA LEU A 254 -12.00 5.90 -8.24
C LEU A 254 -13.34 6.62 -8.44
N GLN A 255 -14.20 6.10 -9.32
CA GLN A 255 -15.52 6.68 -9.56
C GLN A 255 -16.39 6.65 -8.29
N LYS A 256 -16.35 5.55 -7.52
CA LYS A 256 -17.08 5.46 -6.24
C LYS A 256 -16.64 6.51 -5.23
N GLU A 257 -15.33 6.72 -5.09
CA GLU A 257 -14.80 7.75 -4.18
C GLU A 257 -15.14 9.17 -4.66
N ILE A 258 -15.14 9.42 -5.97
CA ILE A 258 -15.60 10.71 -6.55
C ILE A 258 -17.09 10.94 -6.22
N ASP A 259 -17.94 9.95 -6.45
CA ASP A 259 -19.38 10.04 -6.16
C ASP A 259 -19.63 10.26 -4.65
N GLN A 260 -18.87 9.57 -3.79
CA GLN A 260 -18.91 9.75 -2.33
C GLN A 260 -18.48 11.17 -1.94
N ARG A 261 -17.40 11.70 -2.52
CA ARG A 261 -16.92 13.06 -2.27
C ARG A 261 -17.96 14.10 -2.70
N ASP A 262 -18.61 13.91 -3.83
CA ASP A 262 -19.65 14.82 -4.32
C ASP A 262 -20.92 14.75 -3.46
N ALA A 263 -21.28 13.57 -2.96
CA ALA A 263 -22.36 13.42 -1.98
C ALA A 263 -22.04 14.15 -0.66
N LEU A 264 -20.80 14.02 -0.16
CA LEU A 264 -20.35 14.70 1.06
C LEU A 264 -20.33 16.23 0.88
N ASN A 265 -19.92 16.74 -0.28
CA ASN A 265 -19.97 18.17 -0.58
C ASN A 265 -21.42 18.69 -0.62
N LYS A 266 -22.35 17.94 -1.24
CA LYS A 266 -23.78 18.28 -1.21
C LYS A 266 -24.33 18.30 0.22
N MET A 267 -23.94 17.34 1.06
CA MET A 267 -24.31 17.32 2.49
C MET A 267 -23.74 18.52 3.24
N LYS A 268 -22.49 18.90 2.98
CA LYS A 268 -21.85 20.09 3.54
C LYS A 268 -22.60 21.37 3.16
N ASP A 269 -23.02 21.49 1.91
CA ASP A 269 -23.82 22.64 1.45
C ASP A 269 -25.19 22.73 2.15
N VAL A 270 -25.84 21.59 2.40
CA VAL A 270 -27.11 21.54 3.16
C VAL A 270 -26.90 21.99 4.61
N TYR A 271 -25.84 21.52 5.26
CA TYR A 271 -25.51 21.92 6.64
C TYR A 271 -25.15 23.40 6.74
N GLN A 272 -24.49 23.95 5.72
CA GLN A 272 -24.19 25.38 5.65
C GLN A 272 -25.44 26.25 5.46
N LYS A 273 -26.42 25.79 4.67
CA LYS A 273 -27.68 26.51 4.42
C LYS A 273 -28.72 26.32 5.52
N THR A 274 -28.65 25.25 6.29
CA THR A 274 -29.63 24.93 7.33
C THR A 274 -28.92 24.48 8.61
N PRO A 275 -28.54 25.42 9.50
CA PRO A 275 -27.74 25.14 10.69
C PRO A 275 -28.36 24.15 11.69
N GLN A 276 -29.68 23.90 11.61
CA GLN A 276 -30.36 22.91 12.45
C GLN A 276 -30.17 21.46 11.98
N MET A 277 -29.67 21.23 10.76
CA MET A 277 -29.52 19.91 10.14
C MET A 277 -28.17 19.25 10.42
N GLY A 278 -27.18 20.00 10.91
CA GLY A 278 -25.85 19.50 11.26
C GLY A 278 -24.78 20.58 11.17
N ASP A 279 -23.59 20.28 11.68
CA ASP A 279 -22.42 21.16 11.58
C ASP A 279 -21.62 20.81 10.31
N PRO A 280 -21.43 21.74 9.36
CA PRO A 280 -20.63 21.49 8.15
C PRO A 280 -19.17 21.14 8.45
N ALA A 281 -18.59 21.61 9.56
CA ALA A 281 -17.21 21.30 9.93
C ALA A 281 -17.00 19.82 10.30
N SER A 282 -18.08 19.13 10.73
CA SER A 282 -18.05 17.69 11.06
C SER A 282 -17.79 16.80 9.83
N LEU A 283 -18.12 17.27 8.62
CA LEU A 283 -17.92 16.52 7.37
C LEU A 283 -16.51 16.70 6.77
N GLU A 284 -15.79 17.74 7.18
CA GLU A 284 -14.44 18.07 6.69
C GLU A 284 -13.42 16.93 6.79
N PRO A 285 -13.29 16.18 7.92
CA PRO A 285 -12.33 15.09 8.00
C PRO A 285 -12.64 13.97 6.99
N LYS A 286 -13.94 13.68 6.76
CA LYS A 286 -14.36 12.63 5.84
C LYS A 286 -14.17 13.07 4.38
N ILE A 287 -14.42 14.33 4.06
CA ILE A 287 -14.11 14.90 2.74
C ILE A 287 -12.60 14.84 2.46
N SER A 288 -11.77 15.19 3.46
CA SER A 288 -10.31 15.13 3.33
C SER A 288 -9.79 13.71 3.11
N GLU A 289 -10.34 12.73 3.84
CA GLU A 289 -10.05 11.31 3.66
C GLU A 289 -10.40 10.82 2.25
N THR A 290 -11.62 11.13 1.76
CA THR A 290 -12.05 10.75 0.41
C THR A 290 -11.19 11.40 -0.67
N LEU A 291 -10.75 12.66 -0.49
CA LEU A 291 -9.81 13.31 -1.41
C LEU A 291 -8.45 12.61 -1.45
N SER A 292 -7.92 12.18 -0.30
CA SER A 292 -6.67 11.41 -0.24
C SER A 292 -6.78 10.05 -0.94
N ASN A 293 -7.92 9.37 -0.80
CA ASN A 293 -8.19 8.10 -1.48
C ASN A 293 -8.25 8.27 -3.00
N ILE A 294 -8.91 9.33 -3.48
CA ILE A 294 -8.97 9.70 -4.92
C ILE A 294 -7.56 9.90 -5.48
N GLU A 295 -6.69 10.62 -4.78
CA GLU A 295 -5.32 10.86 -5.24
C GLU A 295 -4.51 9.56 -5.31
N LYS A 296 -4.64 8.70 -4.28
CA LYS A 296 -3.97 7.40 -4.26
C LYS A 296 -4.41 6.49 -5.42
N LEU A 297 -5.71 6.40 -5.68
CA LEU A 297 -6.25 5.60 -6.78
C LEU A 297 -5.79 6.12 -8.14
N ARG A 298 -5.71 7.45 -8.33
CA ARG A 298 -5.17 8.06 -9.56
C ARG A 298 -3.70 7.68 -9.79
N LEU A 299 -2.88 7.70 -8.75
CA LEU A 299 -1.46 7.31 -8.84
C LEU A 299 -1.30 5.82 -9.15
N GLU A 300 -2.15 4.97 -8.55
CA GLU A 300 -2.16 3.53 -8.86
C GLU A 300 -2.58 3.27 -10.31
N ILE A 301 -3.63 3.94 -10.81
CA ILE A 301 -4.04 3.86 -12.22
C ILE A 301 -2.88 4.26 -13.13
N GLN A 302 -2.22 5.40 -12.87
CA GLN A 302 -1.08 5.87 -13.66
C GLN A 302 0.09 4.86 -13.66
N LYS A 303 0.33 4.20 -12.53
CA LYS A 303 1.34 3.13 -12.40
C LYS A 303 1.01 1.94 -13.31
N TYR A 304 -0.24 1.47 -13.29
CA TYR A 304 -0.69 0.37 -14.15
C TYR A 304 -0.73 0.75 -15.64
N GLU A 305 -1.14 1.98 -15.99
CA GLU A 305 -1.10 2.52 -17.35
C GLU A 305 0.33 2.56 -17.90
N SER A 306 1.30 2.96 -17.07
CA SER A 306 2.72 2.98 -17.44
C SER A 306 3.24 1.56 -17.75
N TRP A 307 2.84 0.57 -16.95
CA TRP A 307 3.18 -0.84 -17.20
C TRP A 307 2.48 -1.41 -18.43
N LEU A 308 1.24 -0.99 -18.71
CA LEU A 308 0.51 -1.37 -19.91
C LEU A 308 1.21 -0.82 -21.17
N ALA A 309 1.58 0.46 -21.15
CA ALA A 309 2.29 1.12 -22.25
C ALA A 309 3.67 0.48 -22.52
N GLU A 310 4.40 0.10 -21.47
CA GLU A 310 5.67 -0.63 -21.63
C GLU A 310 5.45 -2.03 -22.26
N ALA A 311 4.39 -2.73 -21.86
CA ALA A 311 4.04 -4.03 -22.44
C ALA A 311 3.64 -3.91 -23.93
N GLU A 312 2.90 -2.86 -24.30
CA GLU A 312 2.50 -2.59 -25.68
C GLU A 312 3.67 -2.14 -26.57
N SER A 313 4.59 -1.34 -26.04
CA SER A 313 5.78 -0.88 -26.77
C SER A 313 6.71 -2.04 -27.18
N ARG A 314 6.83 -3.06 -26.31
CA ARG A 314 7.59 -4.29 -26.61
C ARG A 314 6.92 -5.17 -27.67
N MET A 315 5.59 -5.12 -27.80
CA MET A 315 4.86 -5.86 -28.83
C MET A 315 5.03 -5.22 -30.22
N LEU A 316 4.99 -3.89 -30.29
CA LEU A 316 5.16 -3.14 -31.54
C LEU A 316 6.58 -3.27 -32.12
N SER A 317 7.59 -3.54 -31.30
CA SER A 317 8.96 -3.81 -31.75
C SER A 317 9.18 -5.22 -32.30
N ASN A 318 8.28 -6.17 -32.07
CA ASN A 318 8.43 -7.57 -32.46
C ASN A 318 7.68 -7.92 -33.77
N ARG A 319 7.18 -6.93 -34.50
CA ARG A 319 6.54 -7.17 -35.81
C ARG A 319 7.64 -7.29 -36.88
N PRO A 320 7.79 -8.43 -37.58
CA PRO A 320 8.75 -8.53 -38.67
C PRO A 320 8.29 -7.66 -39.85
N ASP A 321 9.11 -6.68 -40.19
CA ASP A 321 9.02 -5.91 -41.43
C ASP A 321 9.18 -6.86 -42.63
N ASN A 322 8.15 -6.96 -43.47
CA ASN A 322 8.38 -7.15 -44.90
C ASN A 322 7.31 -6.47 -45.75
N ILE A 323 7.81 -5.66 -46.69
CA ILE A 323 7.16 -5.15 -47.92
C ILE A 323 6.19 -3.97 -47.71
N LEU A 324 6.69 -2.73 -47.85
CA LEU A 324 6.74 -2.05 -49.16
C LEU A 324 7.44 -0.67 -49.04
N ARG A 325 8.69 -0.60 -49.49
CA ARG A 325 9.29 0.66 -49.96
C ARG A 325 8.50 1.09 -51.19
N HIS A 326 7.98 2.32 -51.24
CA HIS A 326 8.05 3.21 -52.41
C HIS A 326 7.74 4.65 -51.98
N SER A 327 8.75 5.51 -52.14
CA SER A 327 8.69 6.96 -52.34
C SER A 327 8.27 7.86 -51.16
N ARG A 328 9.27 8.44 -50.48
CA ARG A 328 9.32 9.90 -50.24
C ARG A 328 10.77 10.39 -50.31
N HIS A 329 10.99 11.31 -51.24
CA HIS A 329 12.18 12.12 -51.39
C HIS A 329 11.75 13.58 -51.22
N LEU A 330 12.54 14.33 -50.44
CA LEU A 330 12.55 15.77 -50.13
C LEU A 330 11.77 16.26 -48.89
N ASP A 331 12.55 16.57 -47.85
CA ASP A 331 12.38 17.70 -46.92
C ASP A 331 12.92 19.01 -47.55
N PRO A 332 12.92 20.19 -46.89
CA PRO A 332 12.08 20.76 -45.81
C PRO A 332 11.63 22.22 -46.10
N ALA A 333 10.66 22.76 -45.35
CA ALA A 333 10.72 24.11 -44.72
C ALA A 333 9.36 24.63 -44.27
N ALA A 334 9.41 25.44 -43.21
CA ALA A 334 8.33 26.08 -42.47
C ALA A 334 7.53 27.15 -43.24
N THR A 335 6.27 27.38 -42.83
CA THR A 335 5.69 28.66 -42.32
C THR A 335 4.19 28.84 -42.63
N LEU A 336 3.45 29.22 -41.58
CA LEU A 336 2.25 30.08 -41.48
C LEU A 336 1.13 30.09 -42.55
N ASN A 337 -0.08 29.77 -42.05
CA ASN A 337 -1.27 30.63 -41.92
C ASN A 337 -2.09 31.15 -43.13
N ASN A 338 -3.41 30.95 -42.99
CA ASN A 338 -4.58 31.82 -43.27
C ASN A 338 -5.41 31.70 -44.58
N ASN A 339 -6.68 31.33 -44.35
CA ASN A 339 -7.97 31.79 -44.93
C ASN A 339 -8.13 32.24 -46.40
N GLY A 340 -9.21 31.72 -47.02
CA GLY A 340 -10.28 32.59 -47.54
C GLY A 340 -10.91 32.28 -48.91
N SER A 341 -12.26 32.30 -48.93
CA SER A 341 -13.22 32.60 -50.02
C SER A 341 -13.54 31.52 -51.09
N HIS A 342 -14.79 31.01 -51.21
CA HIS A 342 -16.02 31.55 -51.88
C HIS A 342 -15.86 31.59 -53.42
N GLU A 343 -16.74 31.14 -54.33
CA GLU A 343 -18.21 30.97 -54.43
C GLU A 343 -18.59 30.08 -55.64
N LYS A 344 -19.79 29.46 -55.59
CA LYS A 344 -20.84 29.25 -56.66
C LYS A 344 -20.44 28.48 -57.96
N ASP A 345 -21.28 27.67 -58.65
CA ASP A 345 -22.73 27.71 -58.91
C ASP A 345 -23.31 26.29 -59.22
N SER A 346 -24.62 26.14 -59.01
CA SER A 346 -25.55 25.10 -59.52
C SER A 346 -26.42 25.75 -60.65
N PRO A 347 -27.37 25.14 -61.42
CA PRO A 347 -28.06 23.84 -61.28
C PRO A 347 -28.46 23.09 -62.60
N ASP A 348 -29.12 21.94 -62.45
CA ASP A 348 -30.44 21.54 -63.05
C ASP A 348 -30.56 20.11 -63.66
N ALA A 349 -31.79 19.59 -63.55
CA ALA A 349 -32.40 18.25 -63.60
C ALA A 349 -32.15 17.35 -64.85
N THR A 350 -32.50 16.04 -64.95
CA THR A 350 -33.65 15.25 -64.45
C THR A 350 -33.45 13.73 -64.70
N HIS A 351 -34.05 12.87 -63.85
CA HIS A 351 -34.68 11.55 -64.10
C HIS A 351 -33.92 10.33 -64.71
N SER A 352 -33.73 9.29 -63.89
CA SER A 352 -34.39 7.95 -64.00
C SER A 352 -33.49 6.77 -63.60
N ASP A 353 -33.96 6.09 -62.55
CA ASP A 353 -34.10 4.64 -62.41
C ASP A 353 -32.89 3.70 -62.19
N ASP A 354 -33.09 2.93 -61.12
CA ASP A 354 -32.69 1.56 -60.84
C ASP A 354 -31.30 1.16 -60.30
N SER A 355 -31.40 0.41 -59.18
CA SER A 355 -30.53 -0.69 -58.74
C SER A 355 -29.17 -0.43 -58.05
N GLN A 356 -29.29 -0.34 -56.72
CA GLN A 356 -28.59 -1.11 -55.66
C GLN A 356 -27.08 -0.93 -55.36
N ASP A 357 -26.89 -0.37 -54.16
CA ASP A 357 -25.92 -0.65 -53.10
C ASP A 357 -24.47 -0.19 -53.21
N ALA A 358 -24.31 1.06 -52.78
CA ALA A 358 -23.11 1.65 -52.23
C ALA A 358 -22.88 1.26 -50.76
N LEU A 359 -21.64 0.86 -50.49
CA LEU A 359 -20.95 1.00 -49.21
C LEU A 359 -21.01 2.44 -48.68
N ASN A 360 -21.53 2.63 -47.46
CA ASN A 360 -20.90 3.37 -46.35
C ASN A 360 -21.93 3.78 -45.26
N GLN A 361 -21.87 3.09 -44.11
CA GLN A 361 -21.77 3.54 -42.69
C GLN A 361 -22.30 4.94 -42.30
N PRO A 362 -22.70 5.25 -41.03
CA PRO A 362 -22.59 4.50 -39.76
C PRO A 362 -23.84 4.62 -38.82
N ILE A 363 -23.82 4.01 -37.63
CA ILE A 363 -24.28 4.56 -36.31
C ILE A 363 -24.68 3.42 -35.33
N TYR A 364 -23.88 3.33 -34.26
CA TYR A 364 -24.21 3.09 -32.85
C TYR A 364 -25.48 2.30 -32.45
N THR A 365 -25.28 1.37 -31.49
CA THR A 365 -26.27 0.73 -30.57
C THR A 365 -27.11 -0.38 -31.23
N GLU A 366 -27.33 -1.60 -30.70
CA GLU A 366 -27.36 -2.15 -29.34
C GLU A 366 -27.09 -3.68 -29.38
N PHE A 367 -26.51 -4.18 -28.28
CA PHE A 367 -26.76 -5.47 -27.61
C PHE A 367 -26.92 -6.81 -28.38
N ASP A 368 -26.03 -7.74 -27.96
CA ASP A 368 -26.25 -9.18 -27.77
C ASP A 368 -26.86 -10.00 -28.93
N GLU A 369 -26.02 -10.80 -29.57
CA GLU A 369 -26.11 -12.27 -29.60
C GLU A 369 -24.98 -12.83 -30.51
N ASP A 370 -24.42 -14.00 -30.15
CA ASP A 370 -23.42 -14.82 -30.89
C ASP A 370 -21.94 -14.38 -30.72
N PHE A 371 -21.20 -14.77 -29.68
CA PHE A 371 -20.74 -16.14 -29.35
C PHE A 371 -20.07 -16.88 -30.52
N GLU A 372 -18.86 -16.47 -30.91
CA GLU A 372 -17.84 -17.42 -31.34
C GLU A 372 -16.50 -17.14 -30.64
N GLU A 373 -16.29 -17.90 -29.59
CA GLU A 373 -15.01 -18.20 -28.98
C GLU A 373 -14.12 -18.87 -30.02
N ASP A 374 -13.20 -18.13 -30.64
CA ASP A 374 -12.18 -18.70 -31.51
C ASP A 374 -11.19 -19.48 -30.62
N LEU A 375 -11.58 -20.71 -30.29
CA LEU A 375 -10.81 -21.70 -29.56
C LEU A 375 -9.53 -21.94 -30.38
N ALA A 376 -8.41 -21.41 -29.89
CA ALA A 376 -7.09 -21.71 -30.46
C ALA A 376 -6.98 -23.21 -30.78
N SER A 377 -6.66 -23.52 -32.04
CA SER A 377 -6.53 -24.90 -32.50
C SER A 377 -5.40 -25.59 -31.75
N PRO A 378 -5.60 -26.84 -31.26
CA PRO A 378 -4.57 -27.54 -30.54
C PRO A 378 -3.37 -27.84 -31.45
N VAL A 379 -2.17 -27.62 -30.91
CA VAL A 379 -0.87 -27.85 -31.55
C VAL A 379 -0.61 -29.35 -31.76
N GLY A 380 -1.25 -30.21 -30.98
CA GLY A 380 -1.15 -31.67 -31.08
C GLY A 380 -2.00 -32.38 -30.01
N THR A 381 -1.73 -33.65 -29.78
CA THR A 381 -2.33 -34.42 -28.68
C THR A 381 -1.26 -34.91 -27.72
N CYS A 382 -1.63 -35.10 -26.46
CA CYS A 382 -0.74 -35.67 -25.46
C CYS A 382 -1.48 -36.63 -24.54
N VAL A 383 -0.78 -37.63 -24.04
CA VAL A 383 -1.32 -38.62 -23.11
C VAL A 383 -0.57 -38.48 -21.79
N ALA A 384 -1.32 -38.38 -20.69
CA ALA A 384 -0.76 -38.36 -19.36
C ALA A 384 -0.11 -39.71 -19.02
N MET A 385 1.19 -39.69 -18.75
CA MET A 385 1.96 -40.87 -18.35
C MET A 385 1.82 -41.17 -16.84
N TYR A 386 1.45 -40.16 -16.06
CA TYR A 386 1.31 -40.25 -14.61
C TYR A 386 0.15 -39.37 -14.13
N GLN A 387 -0.44 -39.73 -12.99
CA GLN A 387 -1.39 -38.88 -12.29
C GLN A 387 -0.72 -37.59 -11.81
N PHE A 388 -1.42 -36.47 -11.95
CA PHE A 388 -1.05 -35.18 -11.38
C PHE A 388 -2.28 -34.52 -10.76
N GLU A 389 -2.14 -33.98 -9.55
CA GLU A 389 -3.18 -33.22 -8.86
C GLU A 389 -2.83 -31.73 -8.92
N GLY A 390 -3.59 -30.96 -9.70
CA GLY A 390 -3.41 -29.51 -9.81
C GLY A 390 -4.00 -28.81 -8.60
N SER A 391 -3.16 -28.44 -7.64
CA SER A 391 -3.57 -27.70 -6.43
C SER A 391 -3.29 -26.19 -6.50
N SER A 392 -2.60 -25.72 -7.55
CA SER A 392 -2.20 -24.33 -7.75
C SER A 392 -3.05 -23.63 -8.82
N GLU A 393 -3.24 -22.32 -8.66
CA GLU A 393 -3.95 -21.49 -9.64
C GLU A 393 -3.26 -21.58 -11.01
N GLY A 394 -4.01 -21.97 -12.05
CA GLY A 394 -3.49 -22.18 -13.41
C GLY A 394 -3.05 -23.62 -13.74
N THR A 395 -3.01 -24.54 -12.77
CA THR A 395 -2.74 -25.97 -13.04
C THR A 395 -4.03 -26.78 -13.16
N ILE A 396 -4.01 -27.86 -13.95
CA ILE A 396 -5.13 -28.80 -14.00
C ILE A 396 -4.67 -30.16 -13.48
N SER A 397 -5.56 -30.87 -12.78
CA SER A 397 -5.32 -32.28 -12.48
C SER A 397 -5.43 -33.11 -13.75
N MET A 398 -4.72 -34.23 -13.82
CA MET A 398 -4.84 -35.22 -14.92
C MET A 398 -4.63 -36.64 -14.39
N THR A 399 -5.32 -37.61 -14.97
CA THR A 399 -5.19 -39.03 -14.59
C THR A 399 -4.24 -39.79 -15.52
N GLU A 400 -3.51 -40.78 -15.01
CA GLU A 400 -2.67 -41.64 -15.85
C GLU A 400 -3.50 -42.27 -16.98
N GLY A 401 -3.02 -42.16 -18.21
CA GLY A 401 -3.72 -42.58 -19.43
C GLY A 401 -4.73 -41.57 -20.01
N GLU A 402 -4.92 -40.40 -19.39
CA GLU A 402 -5.84 -39.36 -19.89
C GLU A 402 -5.29 -38.71 -21.16
N GLU A 403 -6.12 -38.62 -22.21
CA GLU A 403 -5.80 -37.93 -23.46
C GLU A 403 -6.22 -36.45 -23.38
N LEU A 404 -5.29 -35.56 -23.71
CA LEU A 404 -5.42 -34.12 -23.58
C LEU A 404 -4.96 -33.43 -24.86
N SER A 405 -5.64 -32.33 -25.23
CA SER A 405 -5.24 -31.51 -26.37
C SER A 405 -4.06 -30.62 -25.97
N LEU A 406 -2.96 -30.71 -26.72
CA LEU A 406 -1.78 -29.86 -26.52
C LEU A 406 -2.08 -28.46 -27.05
N MET A 407 -2.01 -27.45 -26.18
CA MET A 407 -2.24 -26.05 -26.55
C MET A 407 -0.93 -25.29 -26.72
N GLU A 408 0.07 -25.58 -25.88
CA GLU A 408 1.39 -24.93 -25.95
C GLU A 408 2.47 -25.91 -25.49
N GLU A 409 3.56 -26.02 -26.27
CA GLU A 409 4.73 -26.82 -25.95
C GLU A 409 5.60 -26.18 -24.86
N ASP A 410 6.33 -27.02 -24.14
CA ASP A 410 7.31 -26.60 -23.14
C ASP A 410 8.46 -25.81 -23.80
N LYS A 411 8.68 -24.58 -23.34
CA LYS A 411 9.76 -23.69 -23.80
C LYS A 411 11.04 -23.82 -22.96
N GLY A 412 11.14 -24.86 -22.13
CA GLY A 412 12.26 -25.16 -21.25
C GLY A 412 12.01 -24.84 -19.78
N ASP A 413 10.76 -24.59 -19.38
CA ASP A 413 10.35 -24.35 -18.00
C ASP A 413 9.73 -25.58 -17.33
N GLY A 414 9.51 -26.66 -18.10
CA GLY A 414 9.02 -27.94 -17.63
C GLY A 414 7.50 -28.02 -17.48
N TRP A 415 6.76 -27.04 -18.03
CA TRP A 415 5.31 -26.99 -17.99
C TRP A 415 4.71 -26.96 -19.40
N THR A 416 3.66 -27.76 -19.59
CA THR A 416 2.95 -27.84 -20.86
C THR A 416 1.51 -27.42 -20.65
N ARG A 417 1.00 -26.58 -21.56
CA ARG A 417 -0.39 -26.11 -21.51
C ARG A 417 -1.28 -27.08 -22.26
N VAL A 418 -2.29 -27.60 -21.57
CA VAL A 418 -3.16 -28.66 -22.07
C VAL A 418 -4.62 -28.31 -21.84
N ARG A 419 -5.50 -28.81 -22.71
CA ARG A 419 -6.95 -28.63 -22.63
C ARG A 419 -7.65 -29.99 -22.56
N ARG A 420 -8.62 -30.09 -21.65
CA ARG A 420 -9.49 -31.27 -21.51
C ARG A 420 -10.66 -31.24 -22.48
N SER A 421 -11.12 -32.43 -22.87
CA SER A 421 -12.32 -32.61 -23.71
C SER A 421 -13.61 -32.11 -23.05
N LYS A 422 -13.67 -32.08 -21.71
CA LYS A 422 -14.84 -31.62 -20.93
C LYS A 422 -14.82 -30.13 -20.58
N GLY A 423 -13.92 -29.37 -21.20
CA GLY A 423 -13.66 -27.98 -20.82
C GLY A 423 -12.72 -27.88 -19.62
N GLY A 424 -11.90 -26.84 -19.61
CA GLY A 424 -10.81 -26.64 -18.64
C GLY A 424 -9.45 -26.74 -19.30
N GLU A 425 -8.66 -25.69 -19.11
CA GLU A 425 -7.33 -25.52 -19.69
C GLU A 425 -6.36 -25.04 -18.61
N GLY A 426 -5.15 -25.55 -18.63
CA GLY A 426 -4.09 -25.10 -17.73
C GLY A 426 -2.83 -25.94 -17.88
N TYR A 427 -1.95 -25.84 -16.88
CA TYR A 427 -0.60 -26.38 -16.97
C TYR A 427 -0.44 -27.70 -16.23
N VAL A 428 0.34 -28.60 -16.83
CA VAL A 428 0.79 -29.86 -16.23
C VAL A 428 2.29 -30.06 -16.47
N PRO A 429 3.00 -30.84 -15.64
CA PRO A 429 4.41 -31.09 -15.84
C PRO A 429 4.67 -31.80 -17.17
N THR A 430 5.58 -31.25 -17.99
CA THR A 430 5.92 -31.82 -19.31
C THR A 430 6.47 -33.22 -19.21
N SER A 431 7.24 -33.49 -18.16
CA SER A 431 7.80 -34.82 -17.87
C SER A 431 6.74 -35.90 -17.60
N TYR A 432 5.49 -35.50 -17.35
CA TYR A 432 4.37 -36.39 -17.08
C TYR A 432 3.51 -36.61 -18.32
N LEU A 433 3.88 -36.05 -19.46
CA LEU A 433 3.16 -36.18 -20.71
C LEU A 433 3.98 -36.96 -21.74
N ARG A 434 3.28 -37.72 -22.56
CA ARG A 434 3.77 -38.19 -23.85
C ARG A 434 3.11 -37.35 -24.93
N VAL A 435 3.89 -36.44 -25.51
CA VAL A 435 3.41 -35.52 -26.56
C VAL A 435 3.51 -36.17 -27.93
N THR A 436 2.45 -36.03 -28.72
CA THR A 436 2.40 -36.40 -30.14
C THR A 436 1.98 -35.14 -30.91
N VAL A 437 2.96 -34.53 -31.59
CA VAL A 437 2.74 -33.35 -32.43
C VAL A 437 2.25 -33.83 -33.80
N ASN A 438 1.23 -33.18 -34.36
CA ASN A 438 0.71 -33.50 -35.68
C ASN A 438 1.60 -32.99 -36.81
#